data_AF-Q0I818-F1
#
_entry.id   AF-Q0I818-F1
#
_cell.length_a   1.000
_cell.length_b   1.000
_cell.length_c   1.000
_cell.angle_alpha   90.00
_cell.angle_beta   90.00
_cell.angle_gamma   90.00
#
_symmetry.space_group_name_H-M   'P 1'
#
loop_
_entity.id
_entity.type
_entity.pdbx_description
1 polymer ?
#
loop_
_entity_poly.entity_id
_entity_poly.type
_entity_poly.pdbx_seq_one_letter_code
_entity_poly.pdbx_strand_id
1 'polypeptide(L)'
;MARRHWLDPLARKLLQATGDLPPDPVQAQQQPMASPSPADTWSLDVNRATAEQWQQLPGCSEDMVDVLMRLQRGGVQFSQLDDLALLLNLPADLIQLWAPHLVFRWHGDTPVLPEQPPLDLNAAAPTLLEQTLNWPKPRLQRLIQERRMKPFEHLADLQERVCLPPDAVEQLIGRVSFGARPSGPSLPPRN
;
A
#
# COMPACT_ATOMS: atom_id res chain seq x y z
N MET A 1 -27.71 -12.75 -1.60
CA MET A 1 -27.79 -11.40 -1.03
C MET A 1 -26.97 -11.35 0.26
N ALA A 2 -26.32 -10.21 0.49
CA ALA A 2 -25.64 -9.75 1.70
C ALA A 2 -24.27 -10.37 2.08
N ARG A 3 -23.22 -9.69 1.60
CA ARG A 3 -22.06 -9.12 2.34
C ARG A 3 -21.27 -10.06 3.26
N ARG A 4 -19.98 -10.31 2.93
CA ARG A 4 -18.85 -10.44 3.89
C ARG A 4 -17.51 -10.62 3.16
N HIS A 5 -16.39 -9.93 3.39
CA HIS A 5 -15.95 -8.67 4.05
C HIS A 5 -14.40 -8.77 4.00
N TRP A 6 -13.63 -7.83 3.44
CA TRP A 6 -12.94 -6.70 4.10
C TRP A 6 -12.18 -6.99 5.42
N LEU A 7 -12.25 -8.21 5.94
CA LEU A 7 -11.82 -8.51 7.31
C LEU A 7 -10.30 -8.62 7.34
N ASP A 8 -9.67 -7.65 8.01
CA ASP A 8 -8.23 -7.58 8.21
C ASP A 8 -7.67 -8.87 8.88
N PRO A 9 -6.49 -9.37 8.47
CA PRO A 9 -5.94 -10.66 8.89
C PRO A 9 -5.79 -10.83 10.41
N LEU A 10 -5.65 -9.75 11.18
CA LEU A 10 -5.56 -9.82 12.64
C LEU A 10 -6.91 -10.16 13.29
N ALA A 11 -7.99 -9.57 12.78
CA ALA A 11 -9.35 -9.86 13.24
C ALA A 11 -9.74 -11.31 12.93
N ARG A 12 -9.31 -11.84 11.77
CA ARG A 12 -9.60 -13.22 11.38
C ARG A 12 -8.86 -14.24 12.25
N LYS A 13 -7.57 -14.00 12.55
CA LYS A 13 -6.79 -14.87 13.44
C LYS A 13 -7.32 -14.87 14.87
N LEU A 14 -7.79 -13.73 15.37
CA LEU A 14 -8.43 -13.63 16.69
C LEU A 14 -9.73 -14.45 16.77
N LEU A 15 -10.56 -14.40 15.72
CA LEU A 15 -11.81 -15.17 15.66
C LEU A 15 -11.58 -16.69 15.52
N GLN A 16 -10.54 -17.11 14.79
CA GLN A 16 -10.12 -18.52 14.74
C GLN A 16 -9.56 -18.99 16.09
N ALA A 17 -8.78 -18.16 16.77
CA ALA A 17 -8.23 -18.49 18.09
C ALA A 17 -9.30 -18.55 19.19
N THR A 18 -10.41 -17.82 19.05
CA THR A 18 -11.56 -17.84 19.98
C THR A 18 -12.61 -18.90 19.62
N GLY A 19 -12.44 -19.62 18.50
CA GLY A 19 -13.30 -20.73 18.10
C GLY A 19 -14.59 -20.34 17.38
N ASP A 20 -14.73 -19.07 16.97
CA ASP A 20 -15.93 -18.53 16.33
C ASP A 20 -15.94 -18.74 14.79
N LEU A 21 -14.85 -19.31 14.22
CA LEU A 21 -14.68 -19.51 12.78
C LEU A 21 -14.11 -20.91 12.46
N PRO A 22 -14.68 -21.66 11.50
CA PRO A 22 -14.13 -22.97 11.09
C PRO A 22 -12.77 -22.81 10.40
N PRO A 23 -11.86 -23.79 10.54
CA PRO A 23 -10.59 -23.81 9.81
C PRO A 23 -10.82 -23.98 8.31
N ASP A 24 -9.95 -23.38 7.50
CA ASP A 24 -10.01 -23.43 6.03
C ASP A 24 -9.92 -24.88 5.52
N PRO A 25 -10.71 -25.27 4.50
CA PRO A 25 -10.60 -26.59 3.91
C PRO A 25 -9.20 -26.74 3.27
N VAL A 26 -8.44 -27.70 3.77
CA VAL A 26 -7.17 -28.15 3.19
C VAL A 26 -7.36 -28.42 1.69
N GLN A 27 -6.54 -27.76 0.87
CA GLN A 27 -6.53 -27.89 -0.58
C GLN A 27 -6.39 -29.37 -0.97
N ALA A 28 -7.46 -29.93 -1.54
CA ALA A 28 -7.43 -31.26 -2.12
C ALA A 28 -6.51 -31.25 -3.36
N GLN A 29 -5.49 -32.11 -3.32
CA GLN A 29 -4.58 -32.41 -4.42
C GLN A 29 -5.38 -32.70 -5.71
N GLN A 30 -5.26 -31.85 -6.72
CA GLN A 30 -5.79 -32.11 -8.05
C GLN A 30 -4.86 -33.09 -8.80
N GLN A 31 -5.42 -34.23 -9.22
CA GLN A 31 -4.78 -35.28 -10.01
C GLN A 31 -4.59 -34.84 -11.49
N PRO A 32 -3.61 -35.42 -12.20
CA PRO A 32 -3.16 -34.91 -13.50
C PRO A 32 -3.99 -35.48 -14.66
N MET A 33 -4.53 -34.60 -15.51
CA MET A 33 -5.02 -34.99 -16.84
C MET A 33 -4.53 -34.01 -17.90
N ALA A 34 -3.89 -34.61 -18.92
CA ALA A 34 -3.42 -34.05 -20.18
C ALA A 34 -2.32 -32.99 -20.07
N SER A 35 -1.07 -33.43 -20.28
CA SER A 35 0.04 -32.56 -20.65
C SER A 35 -0.19 -31.95 -22.04
N PRO A 36 -0.22 -30.61 -22.19
CA PRO A 36 0.16 -29.97 -23.43
C PRO A 36 1.69 -29.81 -23.48
N SER A 37 2.23 -29.87 -24.70
CA SER A 37 3.66 -29.82 -25.06
C SER A 37 4.48 -28.71 -24.38
N PRO A 38 5.82 -28.88 -24.28
CA PRO A 38 6.76 -27.83 -23.87
C PRO A 38 6.89 -26.79 -24.98
N ALA A 39 5.89 -25.94 -25.13
CA ALA A 39 6.05 -24.63 -25.75
C ALA A 39 6.25 -23.66 -24.60
N ASP A 40 7.49 -23.17 -24.42
CA ASP A 40 7.93 -22.13 -23.48
C ASP A 40 6.87 -21.69 -22.46
N THR A 41 6.66 -22.51 -21.43
CA THR A 41 5.69 -22.22 -20.38
C THR A 41 6.30 -21.21 -19.41
N TRP A 42 6.52 -19.99 -19.91
CA TRP A 42 6.85 -18.87 -19.06
C TRP A 42 5.60 -18.51 -18.26
N SER A 43 5.81 -18.23 -16.98
CA SER A 43 4.76 -17.85 -16.03
C SER A 43 5.02 -16.44 -15.53
N LEU A 44 3.96 -15.65 -15.48
CA LEU A 44 3.93 -14.29 -15.01
C LEU A 44 3.24 -14.25 -13.66
N ASP A 45 3.99 -13.85 -12.62
CA ASP A 45 3.39 -13.57 -11.32
C ASP A 45 2.65 -12.24 -11.38
N VAL A 46 1.32 -12.27 -11.38
CA VAL A 46 0.46 -11.09 -11.53
C VAL A 46 0.76 -10.01 -10.48
N ASN A 47 1.17 -10.41 -9.27
CA ASN A 47 1.38 -9.51 -8.14
C ASN A 47 2.83 -9.01 -8.03
N ARG A 48 3.75 -9.54 -8.84
CA ARG A 48 5.18 -9.15 -8.89
C ARG A 48 5.69 -8.81 -10.29
N ALA A 49 4.83 -8.89 -11.30
CA ALA A 49 5.16 -8.61 -12.69
C ALA A 49 5.65 -7.17 -12.89
N THR A 50 6.71 -6.98 -13.67
CA THR A 50 7.15 -5.66 -14.13
C THR A 50 6.34 -5.21 -15.34
N ALA A 51 6.43 -3.90 -15.66
CA ALA A 51 5.80 -3.35 -16.86
C ALA A 51 6.21 -4.09 -18.15
N GLU A 52 7.50 -4.43 -18.27
CA GLU A 52 8.03 -5.16 -19.43
C GLU A 52 7.44 -6.57 -19.53
N GLN A 53 7.26 -7.24 -18.39
CA GLN A 53 6.67 -8.58 -18.37
C GLN A 53 5.17 -8.57 -18.70
N TRP A 54 4.45 -7.52 -18.31
CA TRP A 54 3.06 -7.33 -18.76
C TRP A 54 2.96 -7.08 -20.27
N GLN A 55 3.90 -6.32 -20.85
CA GLN A 55 3.95 -6.07 -22.29
C GLN A 55 4.26 -7.33 -23.13
N GLN A 56 4.81 -8.38 -22.50
CA GLN A 56 4.98 -9.67 -23.17
C GLN A 56 3.65 -10.41 -23.38
N LEU A 57 2.57 -10.03 -22.68
CA LEU A 57 1.27 -10.63 -22.90
C LEU A 57 0.64 -10.10 -24.20
N PRO A 58 0.17 -11.00 -25.07
CA PRO A 58 -0.45 -10.61 -26.33
C PRO A 58 -1.71 -9.77 -26.07
N GLY A 59 -1.77 -8.59 -26.70
CA GLY A 59 -2.89 -7.67 -26.57
C GLY A 59 -2.89 -6.81 -25.29
N CYS A 60 -1.82 -6.85 -24.48
CA CYS A 60 -1.66 -5.94 -23.34
C CYS A 60 -1.21 -4.56 -23.83
N SER A 61 -2.06 -3.54 -23.67
CA SER A 61 -1.72 -2.16 -24.06
C SER A 61 -0.95 -1.43 -22.96
N GLU A 62 -0.22 -0.36 -23.32
CA GLU A 62 0.50 0.47 -22.35
C GLU A 62 -0.43 1.05 -21.27
N ASP A 63 -1.65 1.46 -21.62
CA ASP A 63 -2.66 1.91 -20.64
C ASP A 63 -3.03 0.82 -19.62
N MET A 64 -3.16 -0.44 -20.04
CA MET A 64 -3.43 -1.55 -19.13
C MET A 64 -2.26 -1.77 -18.18
N VAL A 65 -1.03 -1.72 -18.70
CA VAL A 65 0.20 -1.81 -17.90
C VAL A 65 0.26 -0.70 -16.86
N ASP A 66 -0.03 0.54 -17.23
CA ASP A 66 -0.04 1.68 -16.31
C ASP A 66 -1.06 1.51 -15.17
N VAL A 67 -2.26 1.03 -15.50
CA VAL A 67 -3.29 0.71 -14.52
C VAL A 67 -2.80 -0.38 -13.55
N LEU A 68 -2.23 -1.47 -14.07
CA LEU A 68 -1.70 -2.57 -13.26
C LEU A 68 -0.57 -2.12 -12.34
N MET A 69 0.40 -1.36 -12.87
CA MET A 69 1.50 -0.81 -12.10
C MET A 69 1.03 0.15 -11.01
N ARG A 70 0.01 0.98 -11.28
CA ARG A 70 -0.57 1.87 -10.27
C ARG A 70 -1.25 1.10 -9.14
N LEU A 71 -1.99 0.04 -9.47
CA LEU A 71 -2.68 -0.80 -8.49
C LEU A 71 -1.69 -1.57 -7.62
N GLN A 72 -0.65 -2.13 -8.23
CA GLN A 72 0.40 -2.84 -7.53
C GLN A 72 1.18 -1.90 -6.60
N ARG A 73 1.49 -0.67 -7.02
CA ARG A 73 2.06 0.38 -6.14
C ARG A 73 1.12 0.76 -4.99
N GLY A 74 -0.19 0.68 -5.21
CA GLY A 74 -1.23 0.88 -4.19
C GLY A 74 -1.41 -0.31 -3.23
N GLY A 75 -0.63 -1.39 -3.39
CA GLY A 75 -0.71 -2.58 -2.56
C GLY A 75 -1.85 -3.54 -2.92
N VAL A 76 -2.52 -3.33 -4.06
CA VAL A 76 -3.55 -4.25 -4.55
C VAL A 76 -2.88 -5.54 -5.03
N GLN A 77 -3.36 -6.68 -4.53
CA GLN A 77 -2.98 -8.02 -4.99
C GLN A 77 -4.21 -8.73 -5.56
N PHE A 78 -4.02 -9.38 -6.71
CA PHE A 78 -5.02 -10.20 -7.38
C PHE A 78 -4.92 -11.64 -6.91
N SER A 79 -6.05 -12.28 -6.66
CA SER A 79 -6.10 -13.70 -6.26
C SER A 79 -6.60 -14.63 -7.36
N GLN A 80 -7.20 -14.07 -8.41
CA GLN A 80 -7.89 -14.83 -9.46
C GLN A 80 -7.98 -14.01 -10.75
N LEU A 81 -8.13 -14.74 -11.87
CA LEU A 81 -8.19 -14.17 -13.21
C LEU A 81 -9.45 -13.33 -13.43
N ASP A 82 -10.57 -13.70 -12.83
CA ASP A 82 -11.83 -12.97 -12.96
C ASP A 82 -11.73 -11.53 -12.45
N ASP A 83 -11.01 -11.31 -11.34
CA ASP A 83 -10.79 -9.96 -10.78
C ASP A 83 -9.98 -9.09 -11.76
N LEU A 84 -8.95 -9.68 -12.38
CA LEU A 84 -8.12 -9.01 -13.38
C LEU A 84 -8.92 -8.69 -14.65
N ALA A 85 -9.74 -9.64 -15.11
CA ALA A 85 -10.57 -9.51 -16.30
C ALA A 85 -11.64 -8.43 -16.14
N LEU A 86 -12.31 -8.39 -14.98
CA LEU A 86 -13.29 -7.34 -14.67
C LEU A 86 -12.63 -5.97 -14.60
N LEU A 87 -11.44 -5.88 -14.00
CA LEU A 87 -10.74 -4.62 -13.82
C LEU A 87 -10.25 -4.01 -15.14
N LEU A 88 -9.69 -4.84 -16.02
CA LEU A 88 -9.18 -4.40 -17.32
C LEU A 88 -10.23 -4.49 -18.44
N ASN A 89 -11.46 -4.91 -18.11
CA ASN A 89 -12.53 -5.19 -19.06
C ASN A 89 -12.06 -6.09 -20.22
N LEU A 90 -11.38 -7.19 -19.89
CA LEU A 90 -10.77 -8.08 -20.88
C LEU A 90 -11.84 -8.86 -21.66
N PRO A 91 -11.74 -8.94 -23.00
CA PRO A 91 -12.56 -9.83 -23.80
C PRO A 91 -12.19 -11.30 -23.52
N ALA A 92 -13.17 -12.20 -23.70
CA ALA A 92 -13.03 -13.62 -23.40
C ALA A 92 -11.85 -14.28 -24.14
N ASP A 93 -11.54 -13.84 -25.36
CA ASP A 93 -10.42 -14.36 -26.14
C ASP A 93 -9.06 -14.06 -25.49
N LEU A 94 -8.89 -12.86 -24.91
CA LEU A 94 -7.67 -12.50 -24.18
C LEU A 94 -7.56 -13.24 -22.85
N ILE A 95 -8.69 -13.46 -22.16
CA ILE A 95 -8.71 -14.26 -20.92
C ILE A 95 -8.18 -15.67 -21.20
N GLN A 96 -8.65 -16.32 -22.26
CA GLN A 96 -8.18 -17.66 -22.64
C GLN A 96 -6.69 -17.67 -23.00
N LEU A 97 -6.22 -16.62 -23.66
CA LEU A 97 -4.82 -16.48 -24.07
C LEU A 97 -3.89 -16.22 -22.88
N TRP A 98 -4.34 -15.46 -21.88
CA TRP A 98 -3.53 -15.10 -20.72
C TRP A 98 -3.56 -16.17 -19.63
N ALA A 99 -4.69 -16.86 -19.46
CA ALA A 99 -4.89 -17.89 -18.43
C ALA A 99 -3.71 -18.86 -18.21
N PRO A 100 -3.07 -19.45 -19.25
CA PRO A 100 -1.94 -20.38 -19.04
C PRO A 100 -0.65 -19.70 -18.55
N HIS A 101 -0.50 -18.38 -18.75
CA HIS A 101 0.70 -17.63 -18.37
C HIS A 101 0.58 -16.99 -17.00
N LEU A 102 -0.63 -16.76 -16.48
CA LEU A 102 -0.82 -16.00 -15.24
C LEU A 102 -0.78 -16.88 -14.00
N VAL A 103 0.04 -16.47 -13.04
CA VAL A 103 0.15 -17.09 -11.73
C VAL A 103 -0.22 -16.08 -10.66
N PHE A 104 -1.18 -16.43 -9.82
CA PHE A 104 -1.65 -15.60 -8.71
C PHE A 104 -1.00 -16.08 -7.42
N ARG A 105 0.04 -15.38 -6.98
CA ARG A 105 0.70 -15.64 -5.70
C ARG A 105 0.41 -14.52 -4.71
N TRP A 106 -0.05 -14.91 -3.53
CA TRP A 106 -0.16 -13.98 -2.41
C TRP A 106 1.23 -13.81 -1.79
N HIS A 107 1.70 -12.57 -1.72
CA HIS A 107 3.03 -12.31 -1.16
C HIS A 107 3.00 -11.81 0.27
N GLY A 108 1.86 -11.34 0.79
CA GLY A 108 1.72 -10.86 2.19
C GLY A 108 2.56 -9.63 2.53
N ASP A 109 3.61 -9.36 1.76
CA ASP A 109 4.31 -8.12 1.67
C ASP A 109 3.39 -7.12 0.97
N THR A 110 2.70 -6.29 1.75
CA THR A 110 2.37 -4.94 1.27
C THR A 110 3.67 -4.40 0.67
N PRO A 111 3.72 -3.94 -0.59
CA PRO A 111 4.91 -3.27 -1.06
C PRO A 111 5.25 -2.24 0.01
N VAL A 112 6.41 -2.42 0.62
CA VAL A 112 6.96 -1.43 1.52
C VAL A 112 7.21 -0.27 0.58
N LEU A 113 6.19 0.57 0.38
CA LEU A 113 6.38 1.96 0.02
C LEU A 113 7.54 2.35 0.91
N PRO A 114 8.70 2.75 0.35
CA PRO A 114 9.85 3.05 1.16
C PRO A 114 9.34 3.93 2.28
N GLU A 115 9.37 3.44 3.52
CA GLU A 115 8.88 4.20 4.66
C GLU A 115 9.75 5.43 4.65
N GLN A 116 9.27 6.51 4.04
CA GLN A 116 10.01 7.74 4.02
C GLN A 116 10.05 8.12 5.49
N PRO A 117 11.24 8.10 6.11
CA PRO A 117 11.33 8.34 7.53
C PRO A 117 10.63 9.67 7.79
N PRO A 118 9.70 9.72 8.75
CA PRO A 118 8.86 10.89 8.94
C PRO A 118 9.76 12.12 9.15
N LEU A 119 9.52 13.17 8.37
CA LEU A 119 10.36 14.36 8.36
C LEU A 119 10.37 14.99 9.76
N ASP A 120 11.53 14.98 10.41
CA ASP A 120 11.68 15.60 11.73
C ASP A 120 11.66 17.13 11.59
N LEU A 121 10.58 17.77 12.02
CA LEU A 121 10.41 19.22 11.91
C LEU A 121 11.38 20.01 12.81
N ASN A 122 11.83 19.41 13.90
CA ASN A 122 12.77 20.02 14.84
C ASN A 122 14.21 19.89 14.34
N ALA A 123 14.57 18.78 13.70
CA ALA A 123 15.94 18.51 13.24
C ALA A 123 16.21 18.83 11.75
N ALA A 124 15.19 18.89 10.90
CA ALA A 124 15.37 19.04 9.45
C ALA A 124 16.08 20.35 9.06
N ALA A 125 16.91 20.30 8.02
CA ALA A 125 17.51 21.50 7.43
C ALA A 125 16.41 22.43 6.86
N PRO A 126 16.56 23.76 6.95
CA PRO A 126 15.59 24.71 6.39
C PRO A 126 15.29 24.46 4.91
N THR A 127 16.32 24.15 4.11
CA THR A 127 16.18 23.85 2.68
C THR A 127 15.35 22.59 2.41
N LEU A 128 15.48 21.57 3.27
CA LEU A 128 14.67 20.35 3.18
C LEU A 128 13.20 20.62 3.51
N LEU A 129 12.93 21.47 4.51
CA LEU A 129 11.57 21.89 4.86
C LEU A 129 10.91 22.67 3.72
N GLU A 130 11.66 23.58 3.08
CA GLU A 130 11.19 24.35 1.92
C GLU A 130 10.82 23.44 0.74
N GLN A 131 11.64 22.43 0.45
CA GLN A 131 11.41 21.47 -0.63
C GLN A 131 10.26 20.49 -0.35
N THR A 132 10.10 20.08 0.91
CA THR A 132 9.17 18.99 1.27
C THR A 132 7.76 19.49 1.57
N LEU A 133 7.64 20.61 2.29
CA LEU A 133 6.34 21.10 2.76
C LEU A 133 5.62 21.97 1.72
N ASN A 134 6.37 22.57 0.77
CA ASN A 134 5.83 23.42 -0.29
C ASN A 134 4.88 24.54 0.22
N TRP A 135 5.15 25.04 1.43
CA TRP A 135 4.36 26.08 2.09
C TRP A 135 4.77 27.49 1.65
N PRO A 136 3.90 28.51 1.85
CA PRO A 136 4.28 29.90 1.66
C PRO A 136 5.48 30.30 2.53
N LYS A 137 6.43 31.06 1.96
CA LYS A 137 7.65 31.52 2.65
C LYS A 137 7.41 32.12 4.06
N PRO A 138 6.39 32.98 4.28
CA PRO A 138 6.13 33.53 5.62
C PRO A 138 5.83 32.45 6.67
N ARG A 139 5.15 31.37 6.27
CA ARG A 139 4.80 30.25 7.16
C ARG A 139 6.02 29.40 7.49
N LEU A 140 6.88 29.13 6.51
CA LEU A 140 8.15 28.42 6.72
C LEU A 140 9.09 29.21 7.64
N GLN A 141 9.19 30.52 7.45
CA GLN A 141 9.97 31.39 8.34
C GLN A 141 9.45 31.33 9.78
N ARG A 142 8.12 31.38 9.97
CA ARG A 142 7.51 31.23 11.30
C ARG A 142 7.83 29.87 11.92
N LEU A 143 7.72 28.77 11.17
CA LEU A 143 8.12 27.44 11.65
C LEU A 143 9.59 27.41 12.10
N ILE A 144 10.51 27.95 11.28
CA ILE A 144 11.94 27.98 11.59
C ILE A 144 12.24 28.85 12.82
N GLN A 145 11.51 29.95 13.01
CA GLN A 145 11.66 30.81 14.17
C GLN A 145 11.12 30.13 15.44
N GLU A 146 9.92 29.58 15.38
CA GLU A 146 9.28 28.90 16.50
C GLU A 146 10.11 27.72 17.01
N ARG A 147 10.61 26.85 16.12
CA ARG A 147 11.44 25.71 16.55
C ARG A 147 12.77 26.10 17.20
N ARG A 148 13.31 27.29 16.87
CA ARG A 148 14.53 27.82 17.51
C ARG A 148 14.27 28.32 18.93
N MET A 149 13.05 28.79 19.19
CA MET A 149 12.63 29.24 20.52
C MET A 149 12.34 28.05 21.43
N LYS A 150 11.50 27.12 20.95
CA LYS A 150 11.13 25.89 21.64
C LYS A 150 10.83 24.81 20.59
N PRO A 151 11.41 23.60 20.70
CA PRO A 151 11.07 22.51 19.80
C PRO A 151 9.57 22.21 19.89
N PHE A 152 8.98 21.77 18.79
CA PHE A 152 7.57 21.37 18.78
C PHE A 152 7.43 20.00 19.43
N GLU A 153 6.36 19.79 20.19
CA GLU A 153 6.12 18.52 20.90
C GLU A 153 5.18 17.59 20.12
N HIS A 154 4.17 18.17 19.47
CA HIS A 154 3.16 17.43 18.72
C HIS A 154 2.48 18.34 17.68
N LEU A 155 1.64 17.72 16.85
CA LEU A 155 0.91 18.36 15.76
C LEU A 155 0.08 19.57 16.22
N ALA A 156 -0.60 19.47 17.37
CA ALA A 156 -1.39 20.58 17.91
C ALA A 156 -0.53 21.79 18.33
N ASP A 157 0.64 21.56 18.95
CA ASP A 157 1.59 22.64 19.31
C ASP A 157 2.11 23.35 18.05
N LEU A 158 2.44 22.57 17.01
CA LEU A 158 2.79 23.11 15.70
C LEU A 158 1.64 23.93 15.09
N GLN A 159 0.41 23.41 15.11
CA GLN A 159 -0.77 24.05 14.54
C GLN A 159 -1.03 25.41 15.19
N GLU A 160 -0.99 25.50 16.51
CA GLU A 160 -1.23 26.74 17.25
C GLU A 160 -0.12 27.77 16.99
N ARG A 161 1.14 27.35 17.08
CA ARG A 161 2.30 28.27 17.02
C ARG A 161 2.59 28.78 15.62
N VAL A 162 2.39 27.95 14.61
CA VAL A 162 2.57 28.30 13.19
C VAL A 162 1.26 28.81 12.56
N CYS A 163 0.13 28.73 13.27
CA CYS A 163 -1.20 29.09 12.79
C CYS A 163 -1.56 28.31 11.51
N LEU A 164 -1.48 26.98 11.59
CA LEU A 164 -1.75 26.11 10.45
C LEU A 164 -3.26 25.94 10.22
N PRO A 165 -3.73 26.04 8.96
CA PRO A 165 -5.10 25.67 8.62
C PRO A 165 -5.29 24.15 8.71
N PRO A 166 -6.53 23.66 8.92
CA PRO A 166 -6.83 22.23 9.05
C PRO A 166 -6.29 21.39 7.89
N ASP A 167 -6.47 21.83 6.64
CA ASP A 167 -5.96 21.13 5.45
C ASP A 167 -4.44 20.95 5.46
N ALA A 168 -3.70 21.93 5.99
CA ALA A 168 -2.25 21.83 6.09
C ALA A 168 -1.83 20.86 7.20
N VAL A 169 -2.64 20.75 8.26
CA VAL A 169 -2.40 19.80 9.36
C VAL A 169 -2.64 18.36 8.88
N GLU A 170 -3.71 18.13 8.13
CA GLU A 170 -4.02 16.81 7.54
C GLU A 170 -2.88 16.28 6.65
N GLN A 171 -2.25 17.15 5.87
CA GLN A 171 -1.10 16.79 5.02
C GLN A 171 0.14 16.36 5.81
N LEU A 172 0.25 16.70 7.09
CA LEU A 172 1.38 16.34 7.94
C LEU A 172 1.16 15.04 8.71
N ILE A 173 -0.10 14.61 8.90
CA ILE A 173 -0.44 13.43 9.69
C ILE A 173 0.25 12.19 9.09
N GLY A 174 1.04 11.49 9.91
CA GLY A 174 1.79 10.30 9.49
C GLY A 174 3.02 10.57 8.61
N ARG A 175 3.32 11.82 8.26
CA ARG A 175 4.46 12.19 7.38
C ARG A 175 5.57 12.95 8.09
N VAL A 176 5.30 13.49 9.28
CA VAL A 176 6.27 14.27 10.07
C VAL A 176 6.48 13.69 11.46
N SER A 177 7.65 13.99 12.02
CA SER A 177 8.01 13.65 13.40
C SER A 177 8.54 14.89 14.12
N PHE A 178 8.63 14.80 15.45
CA PHE A 178 9.07 15.88 16.34
C PHE A 178 10.31 15.48 17.17
N GLY A 179 11.08 14.49 16.69
CA GLY A 179 12.22 13.88 17.38
C GLY A 179 11.91 12.51 18.00
N ALA A 180 12.87 11.96 18.74
CA ALA A 180 12.92 10.56 19.21
C ALA A 180 11.96 10.22 20.38
N ARG A 181 10.67 10.58 20.27
CA ARG A 181 9.62 9.96 21.08
C ARG A 181 8.56 9.40 20.15
N PRO A 182 8.12 8.14 20.36
CA PRO A 182 6.99 7.61 19.62
C PRO A 182 5.80 8.50 19.94
N SER A 183 5.35 9.26 18.94
CA SER A 183 4.12 10.04 19.02
C SER A 183 2.95 9.05 18.89
N GLY A 184 2.69 8.32 19.97
CA GLY A 184 1.56 7.41 20.12
C GLY A 184 1.04 7.49 21.56
N PRO A 185 -0.28 7.40 21.78
CA PRO A 185 -0.82 7.38 23.12
C PRO A 185 -0.23 6.17 23.88
N SER A 186 0.48 6.44 24.98
CA SER A 186 0.90 5.37 25.89
C SER A 186 -0.35 4.77 26.53
N LEU A 187 -0.69 3.53 26.16
CA LEU A 187 -1.71 2.77 26.86
C LEU A 187 -1.21 2.49 28.29
N PRO A 188 -2.07 2.63 29.33
CA PRO A 188 -1.67 2.33 30.69
C PRO A 188 -1.27 0.86 30.83
N PRO A 189 -0.31 0.53 31.71
CA PRO A 189 0.07 -0.85 31.97
C PRO A 189 -1.14 -1.61 32.53
N ARG A 190 -1.44 -2.76 31.92
CA ARG A 190 -2.41 -3.71 32.46
C ARG A 190 -1.82 -4.28 33.76
N ASN A 191 -2.45 -3.96 34.90
CA ASN A 191 -2.32 -4.73 36.13
C ASN A 191 -2.91 -6.12 35.94
#